data_AF-A0A564UJS9-F1
#
_entry.id   AF-A0A564UJS9-F1
#
_cell.length_a   1.000
_cell.length_b   1.000
_cell.length_c   1.000
_cell.angle_alpha   90.00
_cell.angle_beta   90.00
_cell.angle_gamma   90.00
#
_symmetry.space_group_name_H-M   'P 1'
#
loop_
_entity.id
_entity.type
_entity.pdbx_description
1 polymer ?
#
loop_
_entity_poly.entity_id
_entity_poly.type
_entity_poly.pdbx_seq_one_letter_code
_entity_poly.pdbx_strand_id
1 'polypeptide(L)'
;MNFTDLQIPFDEAENYFKPNNKEKLNRLFYKDRNYNKLLNDTTYFLIGEKGSGKTTYCAYFCNNNVNNTRSRRYPISVDDYNKIIQMKKDGKLNYTHYVTLWKAILSL
;
A
#
# COMPACT_ATOMS: atom_id res chain seq x y z
N MET A 1 -7.66 27.22 -19.14
CA MET A 1 -8.13 25.89 -18.67
C MET A 1 -9.64 25.92 -18.68
N ASN A 2 -10.29 25.10 -19.51
CA ASN A 2 -11.74 24.91 -19.41
C ASN A 2 -12.02 23.87 -18.33
N PHE A 3 -13.08 24.04 -17.56
CA PHE A 3 -13.47 23.11 -16.48
C PHE A 3 -13.71 21.67 -16.97
N THR A 4 -13.94 21.48 -18.26
CA THR A 4 -14.15 20.17 -18.91
C THR A 4 -12.91 19.27 -18.91
N ASP A 5 -11.71 19.83 -18.72
CA ASP A 5 -10.46 19.07 -18.80
C ASP A 5 -9.99 18.57 -17.41
N LEU A 6 -10.80 18.79 -16.37
CA LEU A 6 -10.45 18.42 -15.00
C LEU A 6 -10.58 16.90 -14.81
N GLN A 7 -9.45 16.24 -14.54
CA GLN A 7 -9.45 14.81 -14.21
C GLN A 7 -9.75 14.60 -12.72
N ILE A 8 -10.90 13.99 -12.42
CA ILE A 8 -11.30 13.71 -11.04
C ILE A 8 -10.60 12.43 -10.55
N PRO A 9 -10.04 12.43 -9.32
CA PRO A 9 -9.49 11.22 -8.71
C PRO A 9 -10.56 10.15 -8.48
N PHE A 10 -10.13 8.92 -8.26
CA PHE A 10 -11.06 7.87 -7.81
C PHE A 10 -11.36 8.05 -6.32
N ASP A 11 -12.59 7.73 -5.90
CA ASP A 11 -12.97 7.71 -4.49
C ASP A 11 -12.15 6.69 -3.70
N GLU A 12 -11.90 5.53 -4.32
CA GLU A 12 -11.06 4.46 -3.76
C GLU A 12 -9.71 4.39 -4.47
N ALA A 13 -8.64 4.55 -3.69
CA ALA A 13 -7.27 4.51 -4.18
C ALA A 13 -6.86 3.12 -4.69
N GLU A 14 -7.58 2.07 -4.30
CA GLU A 14 -7.47 0.70 -4.79
C GLU A 14 -7.59 0.61 -6.31
N ASN A 15 -8.33 1.52 -6.95
CA ASN A 15 -8.47 1.55 -8.39
C ASN A 15 -7.16 1.88 -9.10
N TYR A 16 -6.23 2.57 -8.45
CA TYR A 16 -4.97 2.95 -9.07
C TYR A 16 -3.97 1.80 -9.21
N PHE A 17 -4.19 0.65 -8.57
CA PHE A 17 -3.33 -0.54 -8.77
C PHE A 17 -3.57 -1.23 -10.12
N LYS A 18 -4.67 -0.90 -10.82
CA LYS A 18 -4.93 -1.40 -12.18
C LYS A 18 -3.92 -0.76 -13.16
N PRO A 19 -3.23 -1.53 -14.02
CA PRO A 19 -2.20 -1.01 -14.92
C PRO A 19 -2.67 0.19 -15.77
N ASN A 20 -3.91 0.15 -16.27
CA ASN A 20 -4.50 1.19 -17.09
C ASN A 20 -4.64 2.54 -16.36
N ASN A 21 -4.65 2.54 -15.03
CA ASN A 21 -4.82 3.74 -14.21
C ASN A 21 -3.48 4.37 -13.77
N LYS A 22 -2.34 3.78 -14.16
CA LYS A 22 -1.00 4.26 -13.80
C LYS A 22 -0.76 5.70 -14.24
N GLU A 23 -1.07 6.03 -15.50
CA GLU A 23 -0.84 7.40 -16.00
C GLU A 23 -1.69 8.44 -15.29
N LYS A 24 -2.96 8.10 -15.03
CA LYS A 24 -3.89 8.94 -14.27
C LYS A 24 -3.34 9.21 -12.87
N LEU A 25 -2.85 8.17 -12.18
CA LEU A 25 -2.21 8.33 -10.88
C LEU A 25 -0.98 9.23 -10.97
N ASN A 26 -0.11 9.02 -11.97
CA ASN A 26 1.12 9.80 -12.11
C ASN A 26 0.86 11.30 -12.34
N ARG A 27 -0.26 11.68 -12.95
CA ARG A 27 -0.67 13.09 -13.12
C ARG A 27 -1.27 13.69 -11.85
N LEU A 28 -2.05 12.91 -11.11
CA LEU A 28 -2.78 13.39 -9.92
C LEU A 28 -1.98 13.30 -8.62
N PHE A 29 -0.94 12.47 -8.58
CA PHE A 29 -0.20 12.21 -7.36
C PHE A 29 0.65 13.42 -6.95
N TYR A 30 0.31 14.00 -5.81
CA TYR A 30 1.04 15.11 -5.21
C TYR A 30 2.16 14.60 -4.30
N LYS A 31 3.40 14.98 -4.60
CA LYS A 31 4.60 14.62 -3.83
C LYS A 31 4.82 15.65 -2.71
N ASP A 32 4.33 15.33 -1.52
CA ASP A 32 4.55 16.17 -0.34
C ASP A 32 5.85 15.80 0.41
N ARG A 33 6.05 16.38 1.60
CA ARG A 33 7.20 16.10 2.48
C ARG A 33 7.38 14.62 2.84
N ASN A 34 6.31 13.83 2.85
CA ASN A 34 6.33 12.41 3.19
C ASN A 34 6.91 11.58 2.04
N TYR A 35 6.78 12.04 0.78
CA TYR A 35 7.34 11.33 -0.38
C TYR A 35 8.84 11.06 -0.22
N ASN A 36 9.62 12.10 0.13
CA ASN A 36 11.06 11.95 0.31
C ASN A 36 11.39 11.16 1.58
N LYS A 37 10.62 11.30 2.66
CA LYS A 37 10.84 10.54 3.90
C LYS A 37 10.67 9.05 3.71
N LEU A 38 9.67 8.63 2.91
CA LEU A 38 9.39 7.23 2.62
C LEU A 38 10.48 6.55 1.79
N LEU A 39 11.40 7.32 1.19
CA LEU A 39 12.55 6.81 0.47
C LEU A 39 13.78 6.61 1.37
N ASN A 40 13.72 7.04 2.63
CA ASN A 40 14.81 6.83 3.58
C ASN A 40 14.79 5.37 4.08
N ASP A 41 15.97 4.77 4.15
CA ASP A 41 16.24 3.45 4.73
C ASP A 41 15.80 3.29 6.21
N THR A 42 15.61 4.42 6.90
CA THR A 42 15.17 4.51 8.29
C THR A 42 13.66 4.64 8.47
N THR A 43 12.88 4.73 7.38
CA THR A 43 11.42 4.91 7.45
C THR A 43 10.67 3.64 7.07
N TYR A 44 9.89 3.11 8.02
CA TYR A 44 9.20 1.82 7.85
C TYR A 44 7.67 1.93 7.77
N PHE A 45 7.08 3.01 8.30
CA PHE A 45 5.64 3.13 8.44
C PHE A 45 5.12 4.47 7.92
N LEU A 46 3.97 4.40 7.24
CA LEU A 46 3.17 5.57 6.88
C LEU A 46 1.84 5.51 7.64
N ILE A 47 1.69 6.36 8.66
CA ILE A 47 0.51 6.39 9.54
C ILE A 47 -0.17 7.75 9.39
N GLY A 48 -1.51 7.76 9.45
CA GLY A 48 -2.31 8.99 9.36
C GLY A 48 -3.80 8.70 9.32
N GLU A 49 -4.63 9.74 9.29
CA GLU A 49 -6.10 9.65 9.33
C GLU A 49 -6.72 9.09 8.03
N LYS A 50 -7.96 8.60 8.08
CA LYS A 50 -8.68 8.14 6.89
C LYS A 50 -8.76 9.28 5.86
N GLY A 51 -8.48 8.97 4.59
CA GLY A 51 -8.45 9.98 3.52
C GLY A 51 -7.10 10.71 3.34
N SER A 52 -6.11 10.49 4.20
CA SER A 52 -4.79 11.15 4.10
C SER A 52 -3.89 10.66 2.94
N GLY A 53 -4.41 9.87 2.00
CA GLY A 53 -3.67 9.42 0.81
C GLY A 53 -2.68 8.26 1.01
N LYS A 54 -2.67 7.56 2.16
CA LYS A 54 -1.75 6.43 2.42
C LYS A 54 -1.79 5.33 1.35
N THR A 55 -3.00 4.90 0.97
CA THR A 55 -3.18 3.89 -0.07
C THR A 55 -2.71 4.40 -1.43
N THR A 56 -2.91 5.69 -1.72
CA THR A 56 -2.43 6.35 -2.94
C THR A 56 -0.90 6.35 -3.02
N TYR A 57 -0.21 6.60 -1.90
CA TYR A 57 1.24 6.43 -1.79
C TYR A 57 1.68 5.01 -2.16
N CYS A 58 1.05 3.99 -1.55
CA CYS A 58 1.33 2.59 -1.86
C CYS A 58 1.13 2.28 -3.35
N ALA A 59 0.03 2.74 -3.94
CA ALA A 59 -0.24 2.58 -5.37
C ALA A 59 0.83 3.25 -6.24
N TYR A 60 1.25 4.47 -5.89
CA TYR A 60 2.25 5.21 -6.67
C TYR A 60 3.60 4.51 -6.66
N PHE A 61 4.07 4.08 -5.49
CA PHE A 61 5.33 3.37 -5.34
C PHE A 61 5.31 1.96 -5.96
N CYS A 62 4.17 1.27 -5.98
CA CYS A 62 4.05 -0.04 -6.64
C CYS A 62 3.99 0.08 -8.17
N ASN A 63 3.38 1.15 -8.69
CA ASN A 63 3.23 1.35 -10.12
C ASN A 63 4.52 1.86 -10.81
N ASN A 64 5.43 2.46 -10.05
CA ASN A 64 6.62 3.13 -10.56
C ASN A 64 7.89 2.55 -9.94
N ASN A 65 8.96 2.44 -10.73
CA ASN A 65 10.29 2.20 -10.17
C ASN A 65 10.83 3.55 -9.68
N VAL A 66 10.79 3.78 -8.37
CA VAL A 66 11.18 5.06 -7.76
C VAL A 66 12.58 4.89 -7.18
N ASN A 67 13.56 5.68 -7.63
CA ASN A 67 14.95 5.63 -7.13
C ASN A 67 15.54 4.21 -7.10
N ASN A 68 15.38 3.45 -8.18
CA ASN A 68 15.79 2.03 -8.27
C ASN A 68 15.17 1.12 -7.19
N THR A 69 14.11 1.57 -6.52
CA THR A 69 13.37 0.81 -5.51
C THR A 69 12.16 0.15 -6.16
N ARG A 70 12.10 -1.18 -6.06
CA ARG A 70 10.98 -1.98 -6.53
C ARG A 70 10.02 -2.24 -5.37
N SER A 71 8.84 -1.65 -5.44
CA SER A 71 7.82 -1.83 -4.39
C SER A 71 6.87 -2.97 -4.73
N ARG A 72 6.35 -3.63 -3.69
CA ARG A 72 5.27 -4.64 -3.80
C ARG A 72 4.18 -4.34 -2.78
N ARG A 73 2.94 -4.68 -3.13
CA ARG A 73 1.79 -4.57 -2.24
C ARG A 73 1.34 -5.96 -1.81
N TYR A 74 1.12 -6.10 -0.51
CA TYR A 74 0.49 -7.26 0.11
C TYR A 74 -0.72 -6.77 0.92
N PRO A 75 -1.95 -6.83 0.38
CA PRO A 75 -3.14 -6.43 1.11
C PRO A 75 -3.45 -7.47 2.19
N ILE A 76 -3.76 -7.02 3.40
CA ILE A 76 -4.25 -7.87 4.49
C ILE A 76 -5.71 -7.50 4.72
N SER A 77 -6.62 -8.46 4.55
CA SER A 77 -8.05 -8.27 4.77
C SER A 77 -8.46 -8.61 6.20
N VAL A 78 -9.69 -8.25 6.56
CA VAL A 78 -10.31 -8.62 7.84
C VAL A 78 -10.45 -10.15 7.94
N ASP A 79 -10.73 -10.83 6.83
CA ASP A 79 -10.85 -12.29 6.81
C ASP A 79 -9.50 -12.96 7.06
N ASP A 80 -8.41 -12.42 6.51
CA ASP A 80 -7.06 -12.91 6.77
C ASP A 80 -6.71 -12.75 8.26
N TYR A 81 -7.07 -11.60 8.84
CA TYR A 81 -6.90 -11.34 10.26
C TYR A 81 -7.73 -12.30 11.14
N ASN A 82 -9.00 -12.53 10.77
CA ASN A 82 -9.89 -13.45 11.48
C ASN A 82 -9.39 -14.90 11.41
N LYS A 83 -8.86 -15.33 10.26
CA LYS A 83 -8.21 -16.64 10.13
C LYS A 83 -7.03 -16.78 11.09
N ILE A 84 -6.19 -15.75 11.21
CA ILE A 84 -5.05 -15.74 12.14
C ILE A 84 -5.54 -15.85 13.59
N ILE A 85 -6.57 -15.09 13.97
CA ILE A 85 -7.17 -15.18 15.31
C ILE A 85 -7.73 -16.58 15.57
N GLN A 86 -8.44 -17.15 14.61
CA GLN A 86 -9.05 -18.47 14.77
C GLN A 86 -7.98 -19.56 14.90
N MET A 87 -6.93 -19.52 14.07
CA MET A 87 -5.80 -20.44 14.18
C MET A 87 -5.09 -20.35 15.54
N LYS A 88 -5.09 -19.16 16.16
CA LYS A 88 -4.50 -18.94 17.49
C LYS A 88 -5.37 -19.59 18.56
N LYS A 89 -6.70 -19.39 18.47
CA LYS A 89 -7.67 -19.97 19.39
C LYS A 89 -7.69 -21.50 19.32
N ASP A 90 -7.58 -22.06 18.13
CA ASP A 90 -7.59 -23.51 17.89
C ASP A 90 -6.26 -24.19 18.30
N GLY A 91 -5.24 -23.45 18.75
CA GLY A 91 -3.91 -24.01 19.03
C GLY A 91 -3.16 -24.54 17.81
N LYS A 92 -3.67 -24.27 16.59
CA LYS A 92 -3.11 -24.74 15.30
C LYS A 92 -2.01 -23.83 14.76
N LEU A 93 -1.70 -22.74 15.47
CA LEU A 93 -0.62 -21.81 15.15
C LEU A 93 0.72 -22.38 15.62
N ASN A 94 1.17 -23.47 14.99
CA ASN A 94 2.54 -23.98 15.17
C ASN A 94 3.57 -22.90 14.80
N TYR A 95 4.76 -22.96 15.42
CA TYR A 95 5.88 -22.02 15.21
C TYR A 95 6.14 -21.68 13.73
N THR A 96 6.03 -22.67 12.84
CA THR A 96 6.16 -22.50 11.39
C THR A 96 5.13 -21.54 10.79
N HIS A 97 3.88 -21.54 11.27
CA HIS A 97 2.84 -20.60 10.83
C HIS A 97 3.12 -19.17 11.30
N TYR A 98 3.72 -19.00 12.49
CA TYR A 98 4.20 -17.70 12.96
C TYR A 98 5.34 -17.20 12.08
N VAL A 99 6.30 -18.06 11.73
CA VAL A 99 7.38 -17.74 10.81
C VAL A 99 6.86 -17.39 9.41
N THR A 100 5.84 -18.09 8.90
CA THR A 100 5.23 -17.76 7.59
C THR A 100 4.51 -16.40 7.63
N LEU A 101 3.79 -16.10 8.72
CA LEU A 101 3.15 -14.81 8.91
C LEU A 101 4.18 -13.67 8.97
N TRP A 102 5.21 -13.84 9.79
CA TRP A 102 6.28 -12.87 9.91
C TRP A 102 7.14 -12.79 8.65
N LYS A 103 7.34 -13.86 7.89
CA LYS A 103 7.96 -13.79 6.57
C LYS A 103 7.09 -13.02 5.58
N ALA A 104 5.77 -13.18 5.62
CA ALA A 104 4.88 -12.36 4.78
C ALA A 104 4.90 -10.88 5.17
N ILE A 105 5.08 -10.57 6.45
CA ILE A 105 5.11 -9.19 6.98
C ILE A 105 6.52 -8.55 6.89
N LEU A 106 7.60 -9.31 7.11
CA LEU A 106 8.98 -8.84 7.25
C LEU A 106 9.92 -9.28 6.14
N SER A 107 9.65 -10.37 5.41
CA SER A 107 10.42 -10.73 4.19
C SER A 107 9.86 -10.03 2.94
N LEU A 108 9.32 -8.83 3.17
CA LEU A 108 8.83 -7.86 2.21
C LEU A 108 10.00 -6.99 1.74
#